data_AF-A0A836KNX3-F1
#
_entry.id   AF-A0A836KNX3-F1
#
_cell.length_a   1.000
_cell.length_b   1.000
_cell.length_c   1.000
_cell.angle_alpha   90.00
_cell.angle_beta   90.00
_cell.angle_gamma   90.00
#
_symmetry.space_group_name_H-M   'P 1'
#
loop_
_entity.id
_entity.type
_entity.pdbx_description
1 polymer ?
#
loop_
_entity_poly.entity_id
_entity_poly.type
_entity_poly.pdbx_seq_one_letter_code
_entity_poly.pdbx_strand_id
1 'polypeptide(L)'
;MSEAVVRAERELYAYVLALQRALQATAEDAMPQSVWDGAREEAGVLTDTADDENHHDAVPDTLIQQVERETAFERRRIHELVRRQLAPQRAALRAAIVQLGGGQDASGHVIDVAVAVLDREIAAAAAESAELGRRMVELYDEAALLAARIEEEVMSKSVPSP
;
A
#
# COMPACT_ATOMS: atom_id res chain seq x y z
N MET A 1 1.16 22.52 5.81
CA MET A 1 1.21 21.15 5.23
C MET A 1 0.14 21.04 4.17
N SER A 2 0.38 20.28 3.10
CA SER A 2 -0.63 20.00 2.07
C SER A 2 -1.78 19.16 2.65
N GLU A 3 -3.02 19.41 2.22
CA GLU A 3 -4.20 18.64 2.62
C GLU A 3 -4.02 17.13 2.32
N ALA A 4 -3.37 16.80 1.21
CA ALA A 4 -3.07 15.41 0.84
C ALA A 4 -2.11 14.73 1.84
N VAL A 5 -1.14 15.47 2.38
CA VAL A 5 -0.21 14.97 3.40
C VAL A 5 -0.97 14.67 4.69
N VAL A 6 -1.78 15.62 5.17
CA VAL A 6 -2.57 15.46 6.40
C VAL A 6 -3.54 14.28 6.28
N ARG A 7 -4.15 14.10 5.08
CA ARG A 7 -5.02 12.96 4.81
C ARG A 7 -4.24 11.63 4.85
N ALA A 8 -3.08 11.54 4.20
CA ALA A 8 -2.25 10.35 4.21
C ALA A 8 -1.78 9.98 5.63
N GLU A 9 -1.36 10.96 6.43
CA GLU A 9 -0.98 10.78 7.83
C GLU A 9 -2.15 10.24 8.66
N ARG A 10 -3.35 10.79 8.47
CA ARG A 10 -4.56 10.32 9.16
C ARG A 10 -4.89 8.86 8.82
N GLU A 11 -4.86 8.49 7.54
CA GLU A 11 -5.14 7.12 7.10
C GLU A 11 -4.04 6.15 7.57
N LEU A 12 -2.78 6.58 7.60
CA LEU A 12 -1.68 5.79 8.15
C LEU A 12 -1.90 5.52 9.64
N TYR A 13 -2.22 6.55 10.41
CA TYR A 13 -2.53 6.42 11.83
C TYR A 13 -3.73 5.49 12.06
N ALA A 14 -4.80 5.62 11.28
CA ALA A 14 -5.96 4.74 11.36
C ALA A 14 -5.60 3.27 11.06
N TYR A 15 -4.74 3.02 10.07
CA TYR A 15 -4.26 1.69 9.74
C TYR A 15 -3.38 1.09 10.84
N VAL A 16 -2.46 1.87 11.43
CA VAL A 16 -1.63 1.44 12.56
C VAL A 16 -2.49 1.08 13.77
N LEU A 17 -3.48 1.90 14.11
CA LEU A 17 -4.42 1.59 15.18
C LEU A 17 -5.24 0.32 14.89
N ALA A 18 -5.65 0.10 13.64
CA ALA A 18 -6.35 -1.12 13.25
C ALA A 18 -5.46 -2.37 13.39
N LEU A 19 -4.18 -2.27 13.01
CA LEU A 19 -3.19 -3.34 13.22
C LEU A 19 -2.97 -3.63 14.70
N GLN A 20 -2.79 -2.58 15.52
CA GLN A 20 -2.62 -2.73 16.96
C GLN A 20 -3.84 -3.42 17.59
N ARG A 21 -5.06 -3.00 17.24
CA ARG A 21 -6.30 -3.62 17.74
C ARG A 21 -6.45 -5.07 17.30
N ALA A 22 -6.14 -5.37 16.04
CA ALA A 22 -6.19 -6.74 15.52
C ALA A 22 -5.16 -7.63 16.25
N LEU A 23 -3.94 -7.15 16.46
CA LEU A 23 -2.91 -7.85 17.21
C LEU A 23 -3.29 -8.07 18.68
N GLN A 24 -3.82 -7.03 19.33
CA GLN A 24 -4.30 -7.12 20.71
C GLN A 24 -5.42 -8.16 20.83
N ALA A 25 -6.42 -8.13 19.93
CA ALA A 25 -7.51 -9.11 19.93
C ALA A 25 -7.00 -10.55 19.72
N THR A 26 -5.98 -10.75 18.87
CA THR A 26 -5.37 -12.07 18.70
C THR A 26 -4.51 -12.49 19.89
N ALA A 27 -3.87 -11.55 20.59
CA ALA A 27 -3.00 -11.83 21.73
C ALA A 27 -3.80 -12.12 23.02
N GLU A 28 -4.87 -11.36 23.26
CA GLU A 28 -5.78 -11.58 24.40
C GLU A 28 -6.44 -12.96 24.35
N ASP A 29 -6.74 -13.45 23.15
CA ASP A 29 -7.35 -14.75 22.95
C ASP A 29 -6.34 -15.91 22.98
N ALA A 30 -5.09 -15.66 22.58
CA ALA A 30 -4.02 -16.65 22.67
C ALA A 30 -3.50 -16.88 24.10
N MET A 31 -3.91 -16.05 25.07
CA MET A 31 -3.53 -16.23 26.48
C MET A 31 -4.40 -17.33 27.13
N PRO A 32 -3.81 -18.43 27.63
CA PRO A 32 -4.55 -19.43 28.37
C PRO A 32 -5.14 -18.79 29.64
N GLN A 33 -6.45 -18.91 29.83
CA GLN A 33 -7.14 -18.42 31.04
C GLN A 33 -6.58 -19.04 32.34
N SER A 34 -5.87 -20.16 32.26
CA SER A 34 -5.24 -20.84 33.39
C SER A 34 -4.04 -20.10 34.01
N VAL A 35 -3.44 -19.12 33.33
CA VAL A 35 -2.28 -18.38 33.86
C VAL A 35 -2.68 -17.33 34.90
N TRP A 36 -3.96 -16.97 34.98
CA TRP A 36 -4.46 -15.94 35.90
C TRP A 36 -5.15 -16.52 37.15
N ASP A 37 -5.65 -17.76 37.10
CA ASP A 37 -6.32 -18.42 38.24
C ASP A 37 -5.39 -19.32 39.07
N GLY A 38 -4.18 -19.65 38.59
CA GLY A 38 -3.27 -20.63 39.23
C GLY A 38 -2.33 -20.11 40.33
N ALA A 39 -2.66 -19.03 41.05
CA ALA A 39 -1.88 -18.56 42.21
C ALA A 39 -2.57 -18.82 43.56
N ARG A 40 -3.67 -19.57 43.57
CA ARG A 40 -4.30 -20.10 44.79
C ARG A 40 -4.63 -21.56 44.54
N GLU A 41 -4.17 -22.43 45.44
CA GLU A 41 -4.30 -23.89 45.39
C GLU A 41 -3.25 -24.50 44.42
N GLU A 42 -2.29 -25.33 44.81
CA GLU A 42 -2.20 -26.29 45.92
C GLU A 42 -0.73 -26.48 46.35
N ALA A 43 -0.45 -26.21 47.62
CA ALA A 43 0.68 -26.82 48.31
C ALA A 43 0.17 -28.14 48.92
N GLY A 44 0.20 -29.22 48.14
CA GLY A 44 -0.38 -30.49 48.55
C GLY A 44 0.22 -31.70 47.85
N VAL A 45 1.18 -32.33 48.53
CA VAL A 45 1.52 -33.76 48.49
C VAL A 45 2.30 -34.29 47.26
N LEU A 46 3.60 -34.55 47.50
CA LEU A 46 4.45 -35.47 46.74
C LEU A 46 4.29 -36.90 47.29
N THR A 47 4.14 -37.91 46.42
CA THR A 47 4.66 -39.31 46.48
C THR A 47 3.97 -40.11 45.35
N ASP A 48 4.62 -40.36 44.22
CA ASP A 48 5.52 -41.48 43.88
C ASP A 48 4.82 -42.84 43.76
N THR A 49 4.74 -43.38 42.53
CA THR A 49 5.04 -44.78 42.20
C THR A 49 5.06 -44.97 40.67
N ALA A 50 6.06 -45.71 40.21
CA ALA A 50 6.42 -46.00 38.83
C ALA A 50 5.63 -47.18 38.22
N ASP A 51 5.95 -47.44 36.96
CA ASP A 51 5.56 -48.54 36.05
C ASP A 51 4.21 -48.40 35.31
N ASP A 52 4.28 -48.11 34.01
CA ASP A 52 4.05 -49.16 32.99
C ASP A 52 4.58 -48.71 31.61
N GLU A 53 5.16 -49.66 30.88
CA GLU A 53 5.84 -49.52 29.60
C GLU A 53 4.86 -49.41 28.42
N ASN A 54 5.32 -48.79 27.33
CA ASN A 54 4.81 -48.95 25.96
C ASN A 54 3.32 -48.64 25.71
N HIS A 55 3.01 -47.34 25.63
CA HIS A 55 1.91 -46.89 24.78
C HIS A 55 2.46 -46.06 23.62
N HIS A 56 2.16 -46.56 22.43
CA HIS A 56 2.46 -45.99 21.13
C HIS A 56 2.36 -44.46 21.11
N ASP A 57 3.42 -43.86 20.57
CA ASP A 57 3.65 -42.45 20.23
C ASP A 57 2.69 -41.90 19.15
N ALA A 58 1.47 -42.43 19.09
CA ALA A 58 0.42 -42.02 18.17
C ALA A 58 -0.55 -41.13 18.93
N VAL A 59 -0.50 -39.83 18.65
CA VAL A 59 -1.54 -38.87 19.07
C VAL A 59 -2.90 -39.47 18.73
N PRO A 60 -3.81 -39.67 19.72
CA PRO A 60 -5.14 -40.20 19.45
C PRO A 60 -5.83 -39.43 18.31
N ASP A 61 -6.43 -40.13 17.34
CA ASP A 61 -7.08 -39.53 16.17
C ASP A 61 -8.11 -38.43 16.54
N THR A 62 -8.69 -38.52 17.74
CA THR A 62 -9.60 -37.52 18.30
C THR A 62 -8.92 -36.21 18.65
N LEU A 63 -7.67 -36.23 19.10
CA LEU A 63 -6.87 -35.03 19.35
C LEU A 63 -6.42 -34.39 18.03
N ILE A 64 -6.08 -35.19 17.01
CA ILE A 64 -5.76 -34.67 15.67
C ILE A 64 -6.98 -33.94 15.09
N GLN A 65 -8.16 -34.57 15.12
CA GLN A 65 -9.40 -33.94 14.65
C GLN A 65 -9.77 -32.68 15.44
N GLN A 66 -9.47 -32.64 16.73
CA GLN A 66 -9.69 -31.44 17.55
C GLN A 66 -8.77 -30.30 17.12
N VAL A 67 -7.47 -30.55 16.94
CA VAL A 67 -6.50 -29.55 16.47
C VAL A 67 -6.85 -29.04 15.08
N GLU A 68 -7.26 -29.92 14.16
CA GLU A 68 -7.73 -29.52 12.83
C GLU A 68 -8.96 -28.61 12.90
N ARG A 69 -9.89 -28.90 13.81
CA ARG A 69 -11.10 -28.08 14.02
C ARG A 69 -10.76 -26.71 14.62
N GLU A 70 -9.88 -26.67 15.61
CA GLU A 70 -9.42 -25.43 16.25
C GLU A 70 -8.63 -24.57 15.26
N THR A 71 -7.71 -25.15 14.50
CA THR A 71 -6.95 -24.42 13.47
C THR A 71 -7.83 -23.90 12.34
N ALA A 72 -8.87 -24.64 11.93
CA ALA A 72 -9.83 -24.17 10.94
C ALA A 72 -10.68 -23.00 11.47
N PHE A 73 -11.07 -23.04 12.74
CA PHE A 73 -11.79 -21.95 13.40
C PHE A 73 -10.91 -20.70 13.49
N GLU A 74 -9.66 -20.85 13.94
CA GLU A 74 -8.69 -19.77 14.04
C GLU A 74 -8.41 -19.11 12.68
N ARG A 75 -8.21 -19.92 11.63
CA ARG A 75 -8.04 -19.40 10.26
C ARG A 75 -9.24 -18.56 9.81
N ARG A 76 -10.46 -19.02 10.07
CA ARG A 76 -11.68 -18.26 9.73
C ARG A 76 -11.75 -16.95 10.50
N ARG A 77 -11.42 -16.97 11.78
CA ARG A 77 -11.44 -15.78 12.63
C ARG A 77 -10.38 -14.76 12.24
N ILE A 78 -9.14 -15.19 11.99
CA ILE A 78 -8.07 -14.34 11.45
C ILE A 78 -8.51 -13.75 10.11
N HIS A 79 -9.11 -14.56 9.23
CA HIS A 79 -9.61 -14.07 7.95
C HIS A 79 -10.70 -13.01 8.13
N GLU A 80 -11.59 -13.16 9.12
CA GLU A 80 -12.64 -12.20 9.42
C GLU A 80 -12.09 -10.89 10.01
N LEU A 81 -11.11 -10.96 10.91
CA LEU A 81 -10.35 -9.80 11.42
C LEU A 81 -9.67 -9.03 10.29
N VAL A 82 -8.93 -9.74 9.43
CA VAL A 82 -8.26 -9.15 8.26
C VAL A 82 -9.28 -8.49 7.33
N ARG A 83 -10.38 -9.19 7.01
CA ARG A 83 -11.38 -8.71 6.06
C ARG A 83 -12.17 -7.51 6.57
N ARG A 84 -12.59 -7.52 7.84
CA ARG A 84 -13.46 -6.47 8.41
C ARG A 84 -12.71 -5.26 8.92
N GLN A 85 -11.51 -5.47 9.48
CA GLN A 85 -10.78 -4.40 10.16
C GLN A 85 -9.60 -3.88 9.33
N LEU A 86 -8.77 -4.78 8.77
CA LEU A 86 -7.52 -4.37 8.12
C LEU A 86 -7.68 -4.03 6.64
N ALA A 87 -8.47 -4.81 5.88
CA ALA A 87 -8.62 -4.62 4.44
C ALA A 87 -9.21 -3.24 4.07
N PRO A 88 -10.26 -2.71 4.74
CA PRO A 88 -10.79 -1.38 4.43
C PRO A 88 -9.78 -0.27 4.72
N GLN A 89 -9.07 -0.37 5.85
CA GLN A 89 -8.07 0.62 6.26
C GLN A 89 -6.85 0.59 5.33
N ARG A 90 -6.41 -0.60 4.92
CA ARG A 90 -5.35 -0.76 3.91
C ARG A 90 -5.75 -0.15 2.56
N ALA A 91 -7.00 -0.32 2.14
CA ALA A 91 -7.49 0.27 0.91
C ALA A 91 -7.54 1.81 0.99
N ALA A 92 -8.01 2.36 2.11
CA ALA A 92 -8.04 3.81 2.34
C ALA A 92 -6.63 4.42 2.35
N LEU A 93 -5.67 3.79 3.04
CA LEU A 93 -4.27 4.20 3.04
C LEU A 93 -3.65 4.17 1.63
N ARG A 94 -3.89 3.09 0.87
CA ARG A 94 -3.42 2.99 -0.52
C ARG A 94 -3.96 4.12 -1.41
N ALA A 95 -5.24 4.44 -1.26
CA ALA A 95 -5.87 5.53 -2.00
C ALA A 95 -5.26 6.90 -1.62
N ALA A 96 -4.97 7.12 -0.33
CA ALA A 96 -4.34 8.35 0.12
C ALA A 96 -2.90 8.50 -0.40
N ILE A 97 -2.13 7.40 -0.46
CA ILE A 97 -0.77 7.42 -1.02
C ILE A 97 -0.77 7.75 -2.52
N VAL A 98 -1.73 7.23 -3.29
CA VAL A 98 -1.88 7.61 -4.71
C VAL A 98 -2.20 9.09 -4.87
N GLN A 99 -3.10 9.63 -4.03
CA GLN A 99 -3.42 11.06 -4.06
C GLN A 99 -2.23 11.94 -3.69
N LEU A 100 -1.29 11.43 -2.89
CA LEU A 100 -0.03 12.12 -2.58
C LEU A 100 0.92 12.18 -3.78
N GLY A 101 0.65 11.44 -4.85
CA GLY A 101 1.54 11.28 -6.01
C GLY A 101 2.38 10.00 -5.96
N GLY A 102 2.08 9.08 -5.04
CA GLY A 102 2.69 7.75 -5.04
C GLY A 102 2.20 6.90 -6.22
N GLY A 103 3.11 6.10 -6.80
CA GLY A 103 2.78 5.20 -7.90
C GLY A 103 2.00 3.97 -7.44
N GLN A 104 1.22 3.37 -8.33
CA GLN A 104 0.68 2.01 -8.18
C GLN A 104 1.05 1.16 -9.39
N ASP A 105 1.41 -0.10 -9.14
CA ASP A 105 1.57 -1.09 -10.21
C ASP A 105 0.20 -1.60 -10.72
N ALA A 106 0.23 -2.40 -11.80
CA ALA A 106 -0.97 -3.00 -12.40
C ALA A 106 -1.73 -3.96 -11.45
N SER A 107 -1.10 -4.39 -10.35
CA SER A 107 -1.69 -5.25 -9.32
C SER A 107 -2.18 -4.46 -8.08
N GLY A 108 -2.09 -3.13 -8.11
CA GLY A 108 -2.55 -2.24 -7.04
C GLY A 108 -1.62 -2.19 -5.83
N HIS A 109 -0.35 -2.55 -5.99
CA HIS A 109 0.67 -2.31 -4.97
C HIS A 109 1.23 -0.89 -5.12
N VAL A 110 1.42 -0.23 -3.99
CA VAL A 110 2.10 1.07 -3.94
C VAL A 110 3.56 0.84 -4.29
N ILE A 111 4.05 1.58 -5.28
CA ILE A 111 5.46 1.57 -5.68
C ILE A 111 6.12 2.79 -5.05
N ASP A 112 7.21 2.54 -4.33
CA ASP A 112 8.12 3.59 -3.89
C ASP A 112 9.25 3.71 -4.92
N VAL A 113 9.30 4.84 -5.63
CA VAL A 113 10.34 5.12 -6.62
C VAL A 113 11.42 5.94 -5.93
N ALA A 114 12.66 5.48 -6.00
CA ALA A 114 13.78 6.21 -5.41
C ALA A 114 13.86 7.64 -5.95
N VAL A 115 13.99 8.62 -5.05
CA VAL A 115 14.02 10.06 -5.39
C VAL A 115 15.06 10.38 -6.46
N ALA A 116 16.23 9.74 -6.41
CA ALA A 116 17.28 9.94 -7.40
C ALA A 116 16.89 9.51 -8.83
N VAL A 117 15.93 8.59 -8.99
CA VAL A 117 15.36 8.22 -10.30
C VAL A 117 14.39 9.30 -10.76
N LEU A 118 13.50 9.75 -9.87
CA LEU A 118 12.56 10.84 -10.15
C LEU A 118 13.28 12.11 -10.57
N ASP A 119 14.36 12.48 -9.88
CA ASP A 119 15.16 13.66 -10.22
C ASP A 119 15.76 13.57 -11.63
N ARG A 120 16.22 12.38 -12.05
CA ARG A 120 16.74 12.17 -13.40
C ARG A 120 15.64 12.26 -14.44
N GLU A 121 14.47 11.68 -14.19
CA GLU A 121 13.32 11.75 -15.09
C GLU A 121 12.80 13.17 -15.24
N ILE A 122 12.72 13.92 -14.13
CA ILE A 122 12.35 15.34 -14.13
C ILE A 122 13.36 16.15 -14.95
N ALA A 123 14.66 15.92 -14.76
CA ALA A 123 15.70 16.60 -15.53
C ALA A 123 15.61 16.29 -17.03
N ALA A 124 15.34 15.02 -17.39
CA ALA A 124 15.15 14.62 -18.78
C ALA A 124 13.92 15.29 -19.41
N ALA A 125 12.78 15.28 -18.72
CA ALA A 125 11.55 15.93 -19.18
C ALA A 125 11.72 17.46 -19.33
N ALA A 126 12.47 18.09 -18.42
CA ALA A 126 12.78 19.52 -18.51
C ALA A 126 13.66 19.84 -19.72
N ALA A 127 14.64 18.99 -20.04
CA ALA A 127 15.48 19.14 -21.22
C ALA A 127 14.67 19.00 -22.52
N GLU A 128 13.82 17.99 -22.60
CA GLU A 128 12.91 17.78 -23.74
C GLU A 128 11.93 18.95 -23.91
N SER A 129 11.32 19.40 -22.81
CA SER A 129 10.43 20.57 -22.85
C SER A 129 11.14 21.84 -23.31
N ALA A 130 12.40 22.04 -22.92
CA ALA A 130 13.19 23.19 -23.37
C ALA A 130 13.54 23.09 -24.86
N GLU A 131 13.81 21.90 -25.37
CA GLU A 131 14.05 21.66 -26.80
C GLU A 131 12.79 21.93 -27.62
N LEU A 132 11.64 21.39 -27.21
CA LEU A 132 10.35 21.66 -27.83
C LEU A 132 10.02 23.15 -27.82
N GLY A 133 10.29 23.85 -26.71
CA GLY A 133 10.10 25.29 -26.60
C GLY A 133 10.94 26.07 -27.61
N ARG A 134 12.23 25.71 -27.79
CA ARG A 134 13.09 26.33 -28.82
C ARG A 134 12.54 26.08 -30.22
N ARG A 135 12.15 24.85 -30.53
CA ARG A 135 11.62 24.49 -31.85
C ARG A 135 10.33 25.23 -32.17
N MET A 136 9.46 25.43 -31.18
CA MET A 136 8.25 26.23 -31.35
C MET A 136 8.58 27.68 -31.74
N VAL A 137 9.55 28.31 -31.08
CA VAL A 137 9.95 29.69 -31.40
C VAL A 137 10.47 29.78 -32.85
N GLU A 138 11.34 28.86 -33.25
CA GLU A 138 11.84 28.79 -34.63
C GLU A 138 10.70 28.69 -35.65
N LEU A 139 9.71 27.83 -35.39
CA LEU A 139 8.54 27.67 -36.28
C LEU A 139 7.67 28.93 -36.33
N TYR A 140 7.53 29.66 -35.23
CA TYR A 140 6.82 30.94 -35.22
C TYR A 140 7.56 32.01 -36.03
N ASP A 141 8.89 32.07 -35.91
CA ASP A 141 9.72 33.00 -36.69
C ASP A 141 9.66 32.68 -38.19
N GLU A 142 9.74 31.39 -38.56
CA GLU A 142 9.56 30.92 -39.94
C GLU A 142 8.17 31.30 -40.49
N ALA A 143 7.11 31.12 -39.68
CA ALA A 143 5.75 31.48 -40.06
C ALA A 143 5.59 33.00 -40.26
N ALA A 144 6.21 33.81 -39.39
CA ALA A 144 6.18 35.27 -39.51
C ALA A 144 6.89 35.75 -40.79
N LEU A 145 8.04 35.18 -41.12
CA LEU A 145 8.76 35.47 -42.37
C LEU A 145 7.94 35.09 -43.59
N LEU A 146 7.29 33.92 -43.57
CA LEU A 146 6.43 33.48 -44.67
C LEU A 146 5.23 34.42 -44.85
N ALA A 147 4.59 34.84 -43.75
CA ALA A 147 3.48 35.79 -43.79
C ALA A 147 3.90 37.13 -44.40
N ALA A 148 5.04 37.68 -43.99
CA ALA A 148 5.58 38.93 -44.55
C ALA A 148 5.86 38.82 -46.05
N ARG A 149 6.42 37.68 -46.50
CA ARG A 149 6.68 37.42 -47.92
C ARG A 149 5.38 37.34 -48.74
N ILE A 150 4.36 36.68 -48.20
CA ILE A 150 3.04 36.61 -48.84
C ILE A 150 2.43 38.00 -48.96
N GLU A 151 2.53 38.83 -47.91
CA GLU A 151 2.03 40.20 -47.91
C GLU A 151 2.73 41.05 -48.98
N GLU A 152 4.06 40.97 -49.07
CA GLU A 152 4.84 41.65 -50.11
C GLU A 152 4.45 41.20 -51.53
N GLU A 153 4.26 39.89 -51.74
CA GLU A 153 3.86 39.35 -53.04
C GLU A 153 2.43 39.78 -53.43
N VAL A 154 1.51 39.88 -52.46
CA VAL A 154 0.15 40.37 -52.69
C VAL A 154 0.18 41.85 -53.06
N MET A 155 0.92 42.68 -52.32
CA MET A 155 0.99 44.13 -52.56
C MET A 155 1.69 44.47 -53.88
N SER A 156 2.72 43.71 -54.26
CA SER A 156 3.42 43.90 -55.54
C SER A 156 2.60 43.49 -56.78
N LYS A 157 1.60 42.61 -56.62
CA LYS A 157 0.66 42.22 -57.68
C LYS A 157 -0.58 43.11 -57.78
N SER A 158 -0.62 44.24 -57.07
CA SER A 158 -1.74 45.20 -57.12
C SER A 158 -2.16 45.49 -58.57
N VAL A 159 -3.43 45.20 -58.83
CA VAL A 159 -4.09 45.23 -60.14
C VAL A 159 -4.09 46.66 -60.70
N PRO A 160 -3.76 46.88 -61.99
CA PRO A 160 -3.90 48.20 -62.60
C PRO A 160 -5.37 48.64 -62.50
N SER A 161 -5.57 49.78 -61.83
CA SER A 161 -6.90 50.38 -61.67
C SER A 161 -7.42 50.85 -63.04
N PRO A 162 -8.72 50.64 -63.37
CA PRO A 162 -9.31 51.13 -64.62
C PRO A 162 -9.37 52.66 -64.70
#